data_AF-A0A2H6F161-F1
#
_entry.id   AF-A0A2H6F161-F1
#
_cell.length_a   1.000
_cell.length_b   1.000
_cell.length_c   1.000
_cell.angle_alpha   90.00
_cell.angle_beta   90.00
_cell.angle_gamma   90.00
#
_symmetry.space_group_name_H-M   'P 1'
#
loop_
_entity.id
_entity.type
_entity.pdbx_description
1 polymer ?
#
loop_
_entity_poly.entity_id
_entity_poly.type
_entity_poly.pdbx_seq_one_letter_code
_entity_poly.pdbx_strand_id
1 'polypeptide(L)'
;MRASLVRQIKVIDELGNTIGIKMWQLPKPTKDKPHGYKHSLVYVVDGKRVVGYNNAERKGDHRHIRETIEHYRTGLQVSKN
;
A
#
# COMPACT_ATOMS: atom_id res chain seq x y z
N MET A 1 -4.73 17.08 4.32
CA MET A 1 -5.41 16.66 3.07
C MET A 1 -6.33 15.50 3.38
N ARG A 2 -7.65 15.61 3.15
CA ARG A 2 -8.60 14.49 3.33
C ARG A 2 -8.53 13.60 2.10
N ALA A 3 -8.25 12.32 2.29
CA ALA A 3 -8.28 11.29 1.24
C ALA A 3 -9.53 10.42 1.43
N SER A 4 -10.15 9.97 0.34
CA SER A 4 -11.34 9.13 0.36
C SER A 4 -10.95 7.65 0.23
N LEU A 5 -11.51 6.77 1.06
CA LEU A 5 -11.26 5.33 0.94
C LEU A 5 -11.90 4.79 -0.35
N VAL A 6 -11.09 4.17 -1.21
CA VAL A 6 -11.54 3.54 -2.47
C VAL A 6 -11.73 2.05 -2.26
N ARG A 7 -10.79 1.41 -1.56
CA ARG A 7 -10.81 -0.03 -1.35
C ARG A 7 -10.26 -0.36 0.01
N GLN A 8 -10.95 -1.28 0.70
CA GLN A 8 -10.44 -1.96 1.87
C GLN A 8 -10.74 -3.45 1.75
N ILE A 9 -9.70 -4.26 1.74
CA ILE A 9 -9.77 -5.72 1.72
C ILE A 9 -9.01 -6.23 2.94
N LYS A 10 -9.58 -7.22 3.61
CA LYS A 10 -8.89 -8.06 4.59
C LYS A 10 -9.23 -9.51 4.25
N VAL A 11 -8.22 -10.31 3.97
CA VAL A 11 -8.35 -11.74 3.66
C VAL A 11 -7.50 -12.51 4.65
N ILE A 12 -8.00 -13.67 5.06
CA ILE A 12 -7.24 -14.68 5.78
C ILE A 12 -6.96 -15.80 4.78
N ASP A 13 -5.69 -16.18 4.61
CA ASP A 13 -5.32 -17.28 3.72
C ASP A 13 -5.58 -18.65 4.36
N GLU A 14 -5.36 -19.73 3.62
CA GLU A 14 -5.53 -21.12 4.08
C GLU A 14 -4.63 -21.51 5.26
N LEU A 15 -3.60 -20.72 5.57
CA LEU A 15 -2.67 -20.92 6.68
C LEU A 15 -2.99 -20.05 7.90
N GLY A 16 -4.05 -19.23 7.83
CA GLY A 16 -4.44 -18.31 8.91
C GLY A 16 -3.70 -16.97 8.90
N ASN A 17 -2.88 -16.69 7.88
CA ASN A 17 -2.17 -15.42 7.74
C ASN A 17 -3.11 -14.33 7.22
N THR A 18 -2.80 -13.07 7.54
CA THR A 18 -3.62 -11.93 7.12
C THR A 18 -3.01 -11.19 5.94
N ILE A 19 -3.80 -11.00 4.90
CA ILE A 19 -3.56 -10.05 3.81
C ILE A 19 -4.46 -8.83 4.04
N GLY A 20 -3.87 -7.63 4.10
CA GLY A 20 -4.60 -6.37 4.21
C GLY A 20 -4.27 -5.46 3.03
N ILE A 21 -5.29 -4.93 2.36
CA ILE A 21 -5.12 -3.95 1.28
C ILE A 21 -6.02 -2.75 1.58
N LYS A 22 -5.44 -1.56 1.58
CA LYS A 22 -6.17 -0.30 1.66
C LYS A 22 -5.67 0.65 0.58
N MET A 23 -6.60 1.29 -0.10
CA MET A 23 -6.31 2.32 -1.11
C MET A 23 -7.21 3.52 -0.87
N TRP A 24 -6.60 4.70 -0.89
CA TRP A 24 -7.30 5.97 -0.74
C TRP A 24 -6.98 6.90 -1.90
N GLN A 25 -7.97 7.61 -2.40
CA GLN A 25 -7.82 8.64 -3.42
C GLN A 25 -7.61 10.01 -2.77
N LEU A 26 -6.58 10.72 -3.21
CA LEU A 26 -6.36 12.11 -2.89
C LEU A 26 -7.31 12.99 -3.70
N PRO A 27 -7.72 14.16 -3.17
CA PRO A 27 -8.58 15.08 -3.90
C PRO A 27 -7.89 15.63 -5.14
N LYS A 28 -6.55 15.72 -5.12
CA LYS A 28 -5.68 16.07 -6.24
C LYS A 28 -4.34 15.35 -6.12
N PRO A 29 -3.67 14.99 -7.22
CA PRO A 29 -2.29 14.52 -7.19
C PRO A 29 -1.34 15.51 -6.52
N THR A 30 -0.26 15.00 -5.92
CA THR A 30 0.79 15.82 -5.30
C THR A 30 2.16 15.44 -5.87
N LYS A 31 3.19 16.27 -5.63
CA LYS A 31 4.57 15.96 -6.04
C LYS A 31 5.04 14.59 -5.51
N ASP A 32 4.69 14.28 -4.26
CA ASP A 32 5.05 13.00 -3.63
C ASP A 32 4.18 11.82 -4.09
N LYS A 33 3.02 12.09 -4.70
CA LYS A 33 2.01 11.10 -5.10
C LYS A 33 1.41 11.55 -6.44
N PRO A 34 2.16 11.44 -7.55
CA PRO A 34 1.73 11.95 -8.86
C PRO A 34 0.50 11.22 -9.40
N HIS A 35 0.24 9.99 -8.91
CA HIS A 35 -0.96 9.23 -9.27
C HIS A 35 -2.19 9.58 -8.43
N GLY A 36 -2.04 10.41 -7.38
CA GLY A 36 -3.17 10.82 -6.55
C GLY A 36 -3.71 9.74 -5.62
N TYR A 37 -2.93 8.72 -5.27
CA TYR A 37 -3.37 7.66 -4.36
C TYR A 37 -2.43 7.48 -3.16
N LYS A 38 -3.01 7.15 -2.00
CA LYS A 38 -2.32 6.50 -0.88
C LYS A 38 -2.64 5.01 -0.93
N HIS A 39 -1.68 4.16 -0.61
CA HIS A 39 -1.91 2.72 -0.54
C HIS A 39 -1.16 2.09 0.64
N SER A 40 -1.71 0.96 1.09
CA SER A 40 -1.10 0.07 2.07
C SER A 40 -1.50 -1.36 1.75
N LEU A 41 -0.52 -2.19 1.41
CA LEU A 41 -0.64 -3.63 1.32
C LEU A 41 0.23 -4.24 2.43
N VAL A 42 -0.32 -5.18 3.19
CA VAL A 42 0.40 -5.89 4.24
C VAL A 42 0.11 -7.39 4.14
N TYR A 43 1.14 -8.18 4.43
CA TYR A 43 1.03 -9.60 4.69
C TYR A 43 1.61 -9.89 6.08
N VAL A 44 0.81 -10.54 6.91
CA VAL A 44 1.08 -10.76 8.34
C VAL A 44 1.01 -12.25 8.63
N VAL A 45 2.10 -12.80 9.12
CA VAL A 45 2.26 -14.21 9.52
C VAL A 45 2.45 -14.22 11.04
N ASP A 46 1.69 -15.02 11.78
CA ASP A 46 1.74 -15.11 13.24
C ASP A 46 1.71 -13.75 13.95
N GLY A 47 0.85 -12.85 13.47
CA GLY A 47 0.72 -11.48 14.00
C GLY A 47 1.88 -10.54 13.67
N LYS A 48 2.92 -11.00 12.96
CA LYS A 48 4.07 -10.18 12.54
C LYS A 48 3.97 -9.83 11.06
N ARG A 49 4.17 -8.54 10.74
CA ARG A 49 4.23 -8.09 9.35
C ARG A 49 5.51 -8.62 8.69
N VAL A 50 5.36 -9.44 7.66
CA VAL A 50 6.47 -10.01 6.89
C VAL A 50 6.63 -9.38 5.52
N VAL A 51 5.55 -8.84 4.93
CA VAL A 51 5.62 -8.03 3.72
C VAL A 51 4.76 -6.79 3.93
N GLY A 52 5.17 -5.66 3.39
CA GLY A 52 4.17 -4.69 3.01
C GLY A 52 4.66 -3.58 2.11
N TYR A 53 3.76 -3.11 1.28
CA TYR A 53 3.96 -2.04 0.32
C TYR A 53 3.14 -0.86 0.77
N ASN A 54 3.75 0.31 0.88
CA ASN A 54 3.00 1.53 1.10
C ASN A 54 3.75 2.72 0.51
N ASN A 55 3.10 3.87 0.47
CA ASN A 55 3.69 5.08 -0.06
C ASN A 55 3.72 6.22 0.95
N ALA A 56 4.23 5.93 2.16
CA ALA A 56 4.34 6.91 3.26
C ALA A 56 4.88 8.27 2.81
N GLU A 57 4.44 9.32 3.50
CA GLU A 57 4.73 10.70 3.14
C GLU A 57 6.24 10.93 3.00
N ARG A 58 6.62 11.66 1.93
CA ARG A 58 8.01 12.02 1.59
C ARG A 58 8.97 10.86 1.28
N LYS A 59 8.55 9.59 1.35
CA LYS A 59 9.40 8.43 1.00
C LYS A 59 9.10 7.83 -0.37
N GLY A 60 7.98 8.20 -0.99
CA GLY A 60 7.48 7.53 -2.19
C GLY A 60 7.10 6.07 -1.90
N ASP A 61 6.99 5.28 -2.95
CA ASP A 61 6.70 3.85 -2.83
C ASP A 61 7.89 3.10 -2.20
N HIS A 62 7.59 2.30 -1.18
CA HIS A 62 8.58 1.44 -0.54
C HIS A 62 7.97 0.12 -0.08
N ARG A 63 8.79 -0.91 -0.11
CA ARG A 63 8.45 -2.26 0.33
C ARG A 63 9.20 -2.58 1.61
N HIS A 64 8.53 -3.31 2.48
CA HIS A 64 9.10 -3.93 3.66
C HIS A 64 9.09 -5.42 3.39
N ILE A 65 10.25 -6.07 3.53
CA ILE A 65 10.38 -7.53 3.48
C ILE A 65 11.07 -7.92 4.78
N ARG A 66 10.32 -8.56 5.69
CA ARG A 66 10.73 -8.82 7.07
C ARG A 66 11.25 -7.54 7.74
N GLU A 67 12.52 -7.52 8.11
CA GLU A 67 13.19 -6.38 8.78
C GLU A 67 13.86 -5.41 7.79
N THR A 68 13.84 -5.70 6.48
CA THR A 68 14.50 -4.90 5.45
C THR A 68 13.51 -3.95 4.78
N ILE A 69 13.92 -2.69 4.61
CA ILE A 69 13.16 -1.65 3.92
C ILE A 69 13.86 -1.32 2.60
N GLU A 70 13.12 -1.38 1.49
CA GLU A 70 13.64 -1.04 0.16
C GLU A 70 12.71 -0.08 -0.57
N HIS A 71 13.28 0.91 -1.26
CA HIS A 71 12.54 1.74 -2.20
C HIS A 71 12.31 0.95 -3.50
N TYR A 72 11.10 1.03 -4.04
CA TYR A 72 10.78 0.45 -5.34
C TYR A 72 9.92 1.43 -6.13
N ARG A 73 10.01 1.42 -7.45
CA ARG A 73 9.14 2.22 -8.30
C ARG A 73 7.94 1.35 -8.68
N THR A 74 6.72 1.72 -8.25
CA THR A 74 5.54 1.04 -8.77
C THR A 74 5.37 1.37 -10.25
N GLY A 75 5.33 0.34 -11.11
CA GLY A 75 4.80 0.44 -12.48
C GLY A 75 3.27 0.39 -12.53
N LEU A 76 2.57 0.80 -11.47
CA LEU A 76 1.10 0.84 -11.42
C LEU A 76 0.58 1.90 -12.40
N GLN A 77 0.48 1.54 -13.67
CA GLN A 77 -0.52 2.11 -14.55
C GLN A 77 -1.87 1.61 -14.06
N VAL A 78 -2.51 2.40 -13.20
CA VAL A 78 -3.95 2.23 -12.98
C VAL A 78 -4.60 2.62 -14.30
N SER A 79 -4.95 1.60 -15.10
CA SER A 79 -5.79 1.74 -16.29
C SER A 79 -6.97 2.62 -15.91
N LYS A 80 -7.02 3.84 -16.45
CA LYS A 80 -8.25 4.63 -16.42
C LYS A 80 -9.17 3.97 -17.43
N ASN A 81 -10.22 3.30 -16.95
CA ASN A 81 -11.43 3.18 -17.76
C ASN A 81 -12.07 4.55 -17.89
#